data_AF-A0AAW6H484-F1
#
_entry.id   AF-A0AAW6H484-F1
#
_cell.length_a   1.000
_cell.length_b   1.000
_cell.length_c   1.000
_cell.angle_alpha   90.00
_cell.angle_beta   90.00
_cell.angle_gamma   90.00
#
_symmetry.space_group_name_H-M   'P 1'
#
loop_
_entity.id
_entity.type
_entity.pdbx_description
1 polymer ?
#
loop_
_entity_poly.entity_id
_entity_poly.type
_entity_poly.pdbx_seq_one_letter_code
_entity_poly.pdbx_strand_id
1 'polypeptide(L)' 'MKRNILLLFTFFACITVQGQTPVRLVDLRSEHLDRPIGLDNPVPRLSWRMEDGRQGAVQTSWR' A
#
# COMPACT_ATOMS: atom_id res chain seq x y z
N MET A 1 -15.97 -27.22 -31.61
CA MET A 1 -16.24 -25.75 -31.51
C MET A 1 -16.54 -25.30 -30.09
N LYS A 2 -17.50 -25.90 -29.36
CA LYS A 2 -17.88 -25.54 -27.98
C LYS A 2 -16.72 -25.63 -26.95
N ARG A 3 -15.86 -26.65 -27.07
CA ARG A 3 -14.69 -26.87 -26.19
C ARG A 3 -13.58 -25.83 -26.35
N ASN A 4 -13.35 -25.33 -27.57
CA ASN A 4 -12.35 -24.28 -27.82
C ASN A 4 -12.85 -22.91 -27.35
N ILE A 5 -14.16 -22.66 -27.43
CA ILE A 5 -14.80 -21.46 -26.86
C ILE A 5 -14.65 -21.43 -25.34
N LEU A 6 -14.83 -22.58 -24.67
CA LEU A 6 -14.65 -22.67 -23.22
C LEU A 6 -13.20 -22.36 -22.80
N LEU A 7 -12.21 -22.84 -23.57
CA LEU A 7 -10.78 -22.58 -23.35
C LEU A 7 -10.39 -21.11 -23.59
N LEU A 8 -11.00 -20.46 -24.57
CA LEU A 8 -10.81 -19.02 -24.82
C LEU A 8 -11.40 -18.16 -23.70
N PHE A 9 -12.56 -18.57 -23.17
CA PHE A 9 -13.24 -17.84 -22.09
C PHE A 9 -12.48 -17.91 -20.76
N THR A 10 -11.92 -19.08 -20.42
CA THR A 10 -11.07 -19.24 -19.22
C THR A 10 -9.74 -18.50 -19.35
N PHE A 11 -9.15 -18.47 -20.54
CA PHE A 11 -7.93 -17.69 -20.79
C PHE A 11 -8.17 -16.19 -20.57
N PHE A 12 -9.28 -15.65 -21.07
CA PHE A 12 -9.60 -14.22 -20.93
C PHE A 12 -9.87 -13.81 -19.47
N ALA A 13 -10.51 -14.67 -18.69
CA ALA A 13 -10.78 -14.43 -17.26
C ALA A 13 -9.52 -14.40 -16.39
N CYS A 14 -8.42 -15.03 -16.81
CA CYS A 14 -7.16 -15.03 -16.06
C CYS A 14 -6.41 -13.70 -16.19
N ILE A 15 -6.60 -12.97 -17.29
CA ILE A 15 -5.87 -11.72 -17.59
C ILE A 15 -6.36 -10.55 -16.72
N THR A 16 -7.57 -10.61 -16.17
CA THR A 16 -8.18 -9.49 -15.44
C THR A 16 -7.90 -9.48 -13.94
N VAL A 17 -7.00 -10.33 -13.43
CA VAL A 17 -6.58 -10.25 -12.01
C VAL A 17 -5.60 -9.08 -11.86
N GLN A 18 -6.13 -7.88 -11.65
CA GLN A 18 -5.34 -6.75 -11.16
C GLN A 18 -5.27 -6.82 -9.64
N GLY A 19 -4.05 -7.02 -9.09
CA GLY A 19 -3.81 -6.91 -7.66
C GLY A 19 -4.10 -5.49 -7.16
N GLN A 20 -4.54 -5.35 -5.91
CA GLN A 20 -4.71 -4.04 -5.31
C GLN A 20 -3.37 -3.30 -5.26
N THR A 21 -3.32 -2.04 -5.68
CA THR A 21 -2.15 -1.19 -5.48
C THR A 21 -1.84 -1.15 -3.99
N PRO A 22 -0.62 -1.56 -3.58
CA PRO A 22 -0.26 -1.56 -2.17
C PRO A 22 -0.23 -0.12 -1.65
N VAL A 23 -0.64 0.07 -0.38
CA VAL A 23 -0.43 1.35 0.30
C VAL A 23 1.08 1.59 0.43
N ARG A 24 1.53 2.82 0.20
CA ARG A 24 2.94 3.20 0.32
C ARG A 24 3.11 4.15 1.48
N LEU A 25 3.98 3.80 2.43
CA LEU A 25 4.41 4.73 3.47
C LEU A 25 5.49 5.65 2.93
N VAL A 26 5.33 6.94 3.18
CA VAL A 26 6.22 7.99 2.71
C VAL A 26 6.41 9.04 3.80
N ASP A 27 7.40 9.93 3.62
CA ASP A 27 7.66 11.04 4.55
C ASP A 27 7.78 10.57 6.01
N LEU A 28 8.62 9.54 6.22
CA LEU A 28 8.90 9.02 7.54
C LEU A 28 9.66 10.07 8.35
N ARG A 29 9.12 10.43 9.51
CA ARG A 29 9.67 11.48 10.37
C ARG A 29 9.72 11.02 11.81
N SER A 30 10.64 11.62 12.55
CA SER A 30 10.68 11.54 14.01
C SER A 30 10.80 12.94 14.58
N GLU A 31 10.01 13.25 15.62
CA GLU A 31 9.95 14.61 16.20
C GLU A 31 9.70 15.70 15.14
N HIS A 32 8.86 15.40 14.14
CA HIS A 32 8.56 16.26 12.98
C HIS A 32 9.74 16.51 12.01
N LEU A 33 10.91 15.93 12.28
CA LEU A 33 12.14 16.07 11.50
C LEU A 33 12.31 14.90 10.51
N ASP A 34 12.91 15.19 9.36
CA ASP A 34 13.38 14.18 8.41
C ASP A 34 14.80 13.73 8.81
N ARG A 35 14.97 12.42 9.06
CA ARG A 35 16.23 11.77 9.47
C ARG A 35 17.02 12.54 10.55
N PRO A 36 16.41 12.84 11.72
CA PRO A 36 17.12 13.58 12.77
C PRO A 36 18.29 12.78 13.34
N ILE A 37 19.32 13.50 13.78
CA ILE A 37 20.46 12.98 14.54
C ILE A 37 20.48 13.71 15.88
N GLY A 38 20.73 12.99 16.98
CA GLY A 38 20.79 13.58 18.33
C GLY A 38 19.42 13.88 18.93
N LEU A 39 18.52 12.88 18.93
CA LEU A 39 17.25 12.99 19.65
C LEU A 39 17.46 12.69 21.14
N ASP A 40 17.20 13.68 21.99
CA ASP A 40 17.28 13.54 23.45
C ASP A 40 15.95 13.11 24.09
N ASN A 41 14.86 13.10 23.32
CA ASN A 41 13.56 12.63 23.81
C ASN A 41 13.60 11.09 23.96
N PRO A 42 13.43 10.54 25.18
CA PRO A 42 13.46 9.09 25.40
C PRO A 42 12.30 8.33 24.73
N VAL A 43 11.22 9.02 24.35
CA VAL A 43 10.08 8.44 23.64
C VAL A 43 9.78 9.30 22.41
N PRO A 44 10.56 9.17 21.33
CA PRO A 44 10.42 10.02 20.17
C PRO A 44 9.10 9.76 19.44
N ARG A 45 8.38 10.83 19.08
CA ARG A 45 7.19 10.75 18.24
C ARG A 45 7.58 10.29 16.85
N LEU A 46 6.86 9.29 16.33
CA LEU A 46 6.99 8.79 14.97
C LEU A 46 5.79 9.23 14.15
N SER A 47 6.01 9.63 12.91
CA SER A 47 4.93 9.96 11.98
C SER A 47 5.27 9.55 10.56
N TRP A 48 4.25 9.21 9.78
CA TRP A 48 4.35 8.85 8.38
C TRP A 48 3.13 9.34 7.62
N ARG A 49 3.26 9.47 6.30
CA ARG A 49 2.15 9.69 5.38
C ARG A 49 1.87 8.42 4.60
N MET A 50 0.59 8.10 4.40
CA MET A 50 0.17 7.01 3.53
C MET A 50 -0.21 7.56 2.15
N GLU A 51 0.33 6.96 1.10
CA GLU A 51 -0.17 7.10 -0.25
C GLU A 51 -0.96 5.85 -0.63
N ASP A 52 -2.25 6.03 -0.85
CA ASP A 52 -3.16 4.99 -1.32
C ASP A 52 -3.92 5.52 -2.54
N GLY A 53 -3.99 4.70 -3.60
CA GLY A 53 -4.77 5.03 -4.80
C GLY A 53 -6.28 4.83 -4.62
N ARG A 54 -6.70 4.17 -3.53
CA ARG A 54 -8.11 3.87 -3.24
C ARG A 54 -8.75 5.03 -2.48
N GLN A 55 -9.96 5.42 -2.91
CA GLN A 55 -10.75 6.40 -2.16
C GLN A 55 -11.25 5.80 -0.84
N GLY A 56 -11.19 6.57 0.24
CA GLY A 56 -11.66 6.14 1.55
C GLY A 56 -10.74 5.16 2.28
N ALA A 57 -9.48 5.02 1.85
CA ALA A 57 -8.49 4.25 2.59
C ALA A 57 -8.22 4.88 3.96
N VAL A 58 -8.28 4.06 5.03
CA VAL A 58 -8.06 4.48 6.41
C VAL A 58 -7.12 3.47 7.09
N GLN A 59 -6.21 3.97 7.93
CA GLN A 59 -5.36 3.11 8.76
C GLN A 59 -6.15 2.60 9.97
N THR A 60 -6.22 1.29 10.14
CA THR A 60 -6.91 0.64 11.26
C THR A 60 -5.95 0.10 12.31
N SER A 61 -4.69 -0.14 11.95
CA SER A 61 -3.64 -0.63 12.85
C SER A 61 -2.25 -0.21 12.35
N TRP A 62 -1.25 -0.34 13.23
CA TRP A 62 0.17 -0.14 12.92
C TRP A 62 1.02 -0.99 13.86
N ARG A 63 2.29 -1.18 13.49
CA ARG A 63 3.29 -1.85 14.30
C ARG A 63 4.66 -1.23 14.08
#